data_AF-A0A1Q7Q3R5-F1
#
_entry.id   AF-A0A1Q7Q3R5-F1
#
_cell.length_a   1.000
_cell.length_b   1.000
_cell.length_c   1.000
_cell.angle_alpha   90.00
_cell.angle_beta   90.00
_cell.angle_gamma   90.00
#
_symmetry.space_group_name_H-M   'P 1'
#
loop_
_entity.id
_entity.type
_entity.pdbx_description
1 polymer ?
#
loop_
_entity_poly.entity_id
_entity_poly.type
_entity_poly.pdbx_seq_one_letter_code
_entity_poly.pdbx_strand_id
1 'polypeptide(L)'
;MSSLKTGRSHKARKALFTRGIRRGFLTVQEIDEALPPGSLTDAERWLLYYSLHASRVEVLDQRGKRVELEDLRSSRDELQGAPESH
;
A
#
# COMPACT_ATOMS: atom_id res chain seq x y z
N MET A 1 16.54 -20.70 0.07
CA MET A 1 16.76 -19.97 1.34
C MET A 1 15.82 -18.77 1.43
N SER A 2 14.60 -18.91 1.99
CA SER A 2 13.59 -17.82 1.98
C SER A 2 12.66 -17.80 3.20
N SER A 3 13.14 -18.11 4.41
CA SER A 3 12.28 -18.09 5.62
C SER A 3 12.52 -16.87 6.53
N LEU A 4 13.73 -16.28 6.52
CA LEU A 4 14.09 -15.19 7.43
C LEU A 4 13.60 -13.80 6.99
N LYS A 5 13.41 -13.55 5.68
CA LYS A 5 12.90 -12.26 5.15
C LYS A 5 11.43 -12.03 5.50
N THR A 6 10.65 -13.11 5.52
CA THR A 6 9.19 -13.10 5.79
C THR A 6 8.91 -12.55 7.18
N GLY A 7 9.61 -13.01 8.22
CA GLY A 7 9.39 -12.57 9.60
C GLY A 7 9.61 -11.07 9.85
N ARG A 8 10.65 -10.46 9.25
CA ARG A 8 10.90 -9.01 9.38
C ARG A 8 9.85 -8.18 8.65
N SER A 9 9.47 -8.59 7.44
CA SER A 9 8.43 -7.92 6.66
C SER A 9 7.05 -7.98 7.34
N HIS A 10 6.69 -9.12 7.95
CA HIS A 10 5.45 -9.22 8.73
C HIS A 10 5.45 -8.33 9.98
N LYS A 11 6.58 -8.25 10.71
CA LYS A 11 6.68 -7.36 11.87
C LYS A 11 6.57 -5.88 11.47
N ALA A 12 7.22 -5.49 10.37
CA ALA A 12 7.13 -4.14 9.83
C ALA A 12 5.70 -3.76 9.41
N ARG A 13 5.02 -4.64 8.67
CA ARG A 13 3.60 -4.46 8.31
C ARG A 13 2.72 -4.32 9.55
N LYS A 14 2.87 -5.19 10.56
CA LYS A 14 2.07 -5.11 11.78
C LYS A 14 2.29 -3.78 12.53
N ALA A 15 3.52 -3.30 12.60
CA ALA A 15 3.84 -2.02 13.22
C ALA A 15 3.23 -0.84 12.45
N LEU A 16 3.31 -0.86 11.12
CA LEU A 16 2.70 0.12 10.23
C LEU A 16 1.18 0.19 10.44
N PHE A 17 0.49 -0.95 10.40
CA PHE A 17 -0.96 -1.01 10.66
C PHE A 17 -1.33 -0.48 12.04
N THR A 18 -0.57 -0.87 13.07
CA THR A 18 -0.82 -0.41 14.45
C THR A 18 -0.68 1.12 14.54
N ARG A 19 0.34 1.69 13.88
CA ARG A 19 0.55 3.14 13.82
C ARG A 19 -0.61 3.82 13.08
N GLY A 20 -0.98 3.31 11.91
CA GLY A 20 -2.07 3.85 11.10
C GLY A 20 -3.40 3.85 11.84
N ILE A 21 -3.77 2.73 12.48
CA ILE A 21 -5.01 2.62 13.25
C ILE A 21 -5.03 3.61 14.42
N ARG A 22 -3.89 3.79 15.12
CA ARG A 22 -3.81 4.73 16.25
C ARG A 22 -3.89 6.19 15.81
N ARG A 23 -3.32 6.55 14.66
CA ARG A 23 -3.33 7.93 14.14
C ARG A 23 -4.57 8.27 13.31
N GLY A 24 -5.21 7.28 12.70
CA GLY A 24 -6.23 7.45 11.68
C GLY A 24 -5.68 7.73 10.28
N PHE A 25 -4.36 7.90 10.13
CA PHE A 25 -3.72 8.13 8.82
C PHE A 25 -2.26 7.66 8.78
N LEU A 26 -1.74 7.48 7.56
CA LEU A 26 -0.33 7.27 7.23
C LEU A 26 0.03 8.04 5.96
N THR A 27 1.29 8.47 5.81
CA THR A 27 1.77 9.00 4.53
C THR A 27 2.36 7.90 3.64
N VAL A 28 2.34 8.10 2.32
CA VAL A 28 3.00 7.19 1.36
C VAL A 28 4.47 6.99 1.73
N GLN A 29 5.16 8.06 2.15
CA GLN A 29 6.56 7.99 2.60
C GLN A 29 6.73 7.11 3.85
N GLU A 30 5.84 7.22 4.85
CA GLU A 30 5.90 6.36 6.04
C GLU A 30 5.70 4.87 5.69
N ILE A 31 4.88 4.59 4.67
CA ILE A 31 4.65 3.24 4.16
C ILE A 31 5.91 2.71 3.44
N ASP A 32 6.49 3.52 2.56
CA ASP A 32 7.68 3.16 1.80
C ASP A 32 8.93 3.02 2.69
N GLU A 33 9.07 3.83 3.75
CA GLU A 33 10.15 3.69 4.72
C GLU A 33 10.00 2.45 5.62
N ALA A 34 8.78 2.07 5.95
CA ALA A 34 8.50 0.89 6.76
C ALA A 34 8.74 -0.41 6.00
N LEU A 35 8.71 -0.38 4.67
CA LEU A 35 8.77 -1.55 3.81
C LEU A 35 10.06 -1.55 2.97
N PRO A 36 10.82 -2.66 2.93
CA PRO A 36 12.01 -2.70 2.09
C PRO A 36 11.67 -2.41 0.61
N PRO A 37 12.56 -1.77 -0.16
CA PRO A 37 12.38 -1.60 -1.60
C PRO A 37 12.12 -2.95 -2.30
N GLY A 38 11.15 -2.99 -3.21
CA GLY A 38 10.77 -4.22 -3.93
C GLY A 38 10.08 -5.29 -3.07
N SER A 39 9.66 -4.96 -1.84
CA SER A 39 8.95 -5.89 -0.96
C SER A 39 7.47 -6.06 -1.27
N LEU A 40 6.92 -5.20 -2.12
CA LEU A 40 5.55 -5.28 -2.63
C LEU A 40 5.55 -5.15 -4.15
N THR A 41 4.83 -6.05 -4.80
CA THR A 41 4.31 -5.87 -6.16
C THR A 41 3.23 -4.80 -6.18
N ASP A 42 2.86 -4.29 -7.35
CA ASP A 42 1.78 -3.29 -7.49
C ASP A 42 0.44 -3.82 -6.96
N ALA A 43 0.15 -5.10 -7.18
CA ALA A 43 -1.04 -5.76 -6.63
C ALA A 43 -1.02 -5.82 -5.10
N GLU A 44 0.13 -6.14 -4.50
CA GLU A 44 0.26 -6.17 -3.03
C GLU A 44 0.22 -4.77 -2.42
N ARG A 45 0.75 -3.76 -3.12
CA ARG A 45 0.64 -2.35 -2.74
C ARG A 45 -0.80 -1.88 -2.76
N TRP A 46 -1.54 -2.23 -3.80
CA TRP A 46 -2.98 -1.97 -3.86
C TRP A 46 -3.73 -2.64 -2.70
N LEU A 47 -3.45 -3.94 -2.44
CA LEU A 47 -4.06 -4.67 -1.32
C LEU A 47 -3.74 -4.05 0.05
N LEU A 48 -2.52 -3.55 0.24
CA LEU A 48 -2.13 -2.83 1.45
C LEU A 48 -2.98 -1.58 1.63
N TYR A 49 -3.11 -0.76 0.59
CA TYR A 49 -3.85 0.51 0.67
C TYR A 49 -5.34 0.25 0.88
N TYR A 50 -5.89 -0.74 0.16
CA TYR A 50 -7.24 -1.22 0.38
C TYR A 50 -7.47 -1.64 1.84
N SER A 51 -6.55 -2.41 2.41
CA SER A 51 -6.65 -2.89 3.80
C SER A 51 -6.56 -1.75 4.82
N LEU A 52 -5.71 -0.74 4.58
CA LEU A 52 -5.62 0.47 5.40
C LEU A 52 -6.94 1.25 5.37
N HIS A 53 -7.48 1.48 4.17
CA HIS A 53 -8.74 2.17 3.98
C HIS A 53 -9.92 1.43 4.65
N ALA A 54 -9.99 0.09 4.47
CA ALA A 54 -10.98 -0.75 5.14
C ALA A 54 -10.88 -0.67 6.69
N SER A 55 -9.69 -0.39 7.20
CA SER A 55 -9.44 -0.15 8.63
C SER A 55 -9.68 1.30 9.07
N ARG A 56 -10.26 2.14 8.20
CA ARG A 56 -10.47 3.59 8.41
C ARG A 56 -9.17 4.37 8.63
N VAL A 57 -8.08 3.92 8.01
CA VAL A 57 -6.81 4.64 7.98
C VAL A 57 -6.69 5.35 6.64
N GLU A 58 -6.57 6.67 6.67
CA GLU A 58 -6.33 7.47 5.47
C GLU A 58 -4.88 7.35 5.00
N VAL A 59 -4.67 7.28 3.69
CA VAL A 59 -3.32 7.34 3.10
C VAL A 59 -3.13 8.70 2.47
N LEU A 60 -2.08 9.42 2.87
CA LEU A 60 -1.79 10.77 2.40
C LEU A 60 -0.55 10.79 1.50
N ASP A 61 -0.58 11.58 0.44
CA ASP A 61 0.58 11.85 -0.40
C ASP A 61 1.57 12.82 0.27
N GLN A 62 2.65 13.17 -0.42
CA GLN A 62 3.68 14.09 0.07
C GLN A 62 3.16 15.53 0.31
N ARG A 63 2.00 15.87 -0.26
CA ARG A 63 1.34 17.18 -0.13
C ARG A 63 0.24 17.15 0.94
N GLY A 64 0.05 16.02 1.62
CA GLY A 64 -1.01 15.82 2.61
C GLY A 64 -2.39 15.58 1.99
N LYS A 65 -2.48 15.36 0.68
CA LYS A 65 -3.74 15.02 0.00
C LYS A 65 -4.03 13.54 0.21
N ARG A 66 -5.28 13.20 0.47
CA ARG A 66 -5.75 11.82 0.51
C ARG A 66 -5.55 11.15 -0.85
N VAL A 67 -4.98 9.95 -0.81
CA VAL A 67 -4.87 9.05 -1.95
C VAL A 67 -6.17 8.26 -2.02
N GLU A 68 -6.95 8.47 -3.07
CA GLU A 68 -8.18 7.70 -3.30
C GLU A 68 -7.86 6.33 -3.86
N LEU A 69 -8.67 5.32 -3.51
CA LEU A 69 -8.45 3.94 -3.97
C LEU A 69 -8.77 3.78 -5.46
N GLU A 70 -9.69 4.60 -5.97
CA GLU A 70 -10.06 4.65 -7.39
C GLU A 70 -8.88 5.09 -8.25
N ASP A 71 -8.10 6.08 -7.80
CA ASP A 71 -6.93 6.58 -8.52
C ASP A 71 -5.87 5.48 -8.70
N LEU A 72 -5.73 4.59 -7.72
CA LEU A 72 -4.79 3.47 -7.75
C LEU A 72 -5.26 2.30 -8.62
N ARG A 73 -6.57 2.15 -8.83
CA ARG A 73 -7.12 1.15 -9.75
C ARG A 73 -6.86 1.55 -11.20
N SER A 74 -7.06 2.82 -11.54
CA SER A 74 -6.84 3.34 -12.89
C SER A 74 -5.41 3.09 -13.38
N SER A 75 -4.40 3.33 -12.53
CA SER A 75 -3.00 3.04 -12.89
C SER A 75 -2.71 1.55 -13.06
N ARG A 76 -3.45 0.66 -12.39
CA ARG A 76 -3.30 -0.80 -12.57
C ARG A 76 -3.92 -1.26 -13.89
N ASP A 77 -5.10 -0.75 -14.21
CA ASP A 77 -5.82 -1.13 -15.43
C ASP A 77 -5.12 -0.57 -16.68
N GLU A 78 -4.49 0.61 -16.60
CA GLU A 78 -3.59 1.15 -17.64
C GLU A 78 -2.35 0.28 -17.87
N LEU A 79 -1.83 -0.38 -16.84
CA LEU A 79 -0.70 -1.32 -16.95
C LEU A 79 -1.12 -2.72 -17.44
N GLN A 80 -2.42 -3.07 -17.39
CA GLN A 80 -2.95 -4.36 -17.84
C GLN A 80 -3.47 -4.36 -19.28
N GLY A 81 -3.48 -3.23 -19.96
CA GLY A 81 -3.90 -3.12 -21.35
C GLY A 81 -5.42 -3.14 -21.48
N ALA A 82 -5.93 -2.15 -22.22
CA ALA A 82 -7.29 -2.17 -22.71
C ALA A 82 -7.58 -3.52 -23.39
N PRO A 83 -8.71 -4.19 -23.14
CA PRO A 83 -9.10 -5.31 -23.97
C PRO A 83 -9.33 -4.74 -25.38
N GLU A 84 -8.52 -5.20 -26.33
CA GLU A 84 -8.77 -4.99 -27.75
C GLU A 84 -10.20 -5.44 -28.03
N SER A 85 -11.07 -4.46 -28.31
CA SER A 85 -12.42 -4.71 -28.78
C SER A 85 -12.29 -5.06 -30.26
N HIS A 86 -12.48 -6.34 -30.58
CA HIS A 86 -12.45 -6.86 -31.94
C HIS A 86 -13.87 -7.19 -32.43
#